data_AF-A0YJU7-F1
#
_entry.id   AF-A0YJU7-F1
#
_cell.length_a   1.000
_cell.length_b   1.000
_cell.length_c   1.000
_cell.angle_alpha   90.00
_cell.angle_beta   90.00
_cell.angle_gamma   90.00
#
_symmetry.space_group_name_H-M   'P 1'
#
loop_
_entity.id
_entity.type
_entity.pdbx_description
1 polymer ?
#
loop_
_entity_poly.entity_id
_entity_poly.type
_entity_poly.pdbx_seq_one_letter_code
_entity_poly.pdbx_strand_id
1 'polypeptide(L)'
;MQITDDLNRLLNIVPEEIRRNVELHPQRNSLIEIVLDLGRCPEARFPLGAEYISQTAVSWEDLDHCISQIGEFSGDNRAGIERTLHRISAIRNRTGKVIGLTCRVGRAVFGKVGMIRDLVETGQSILMLGRPGVGKTTALREIARVLADELSKRVVIIDTSNEIAGDGDIPHPAIGRARRMQVARPELQHQVMIEAVENHMPEVIVIDEIGTELEAIAARTIAERGVQLIGTAHGNRIENLMKNPTLADLIGGIQAVTLGDEEARRRGSQKTVLERKAPPTFEIAIEMLERDRWVVHESVASTIDSLLRGMQPTLQVRTMDEAGEVSMVEERYNSPSAAPPTRTLSPQVMKSVEVSAPGLTGLRGSGKMIPIPPEKSTPENKYFEQLLDASFTTGLRGIVGGNAEHPAVGPNGEDLPLHIYPYGIARHQLDQVIRSLRLPVALTKDIDSADVVLALRSHIRNQSKLRHMAKTRQVPIHTVKSGSAPQVARALRRLLNMEDPNAPEVPDLALFARSGSEDEIEALEEARLAVEQIVIPKGQPVELLPRSPQVRKMQHELVEHYRLKSNSFGEEPNRRLRIYPA
;
A
#
# COMPACT_ATOMS: atom_id res chain seq x y z
N MET A 1 32.08 -9.89 14.03
CA MET A 1 30.83 -9.11 13.93
C MET A 1 30.62 -8.33 15.23
N GLN A 2 30.45 -7.01 15.16
CA GLN A 2 30.19 -6.18 16.35
C GLN A 2 28.72 -5.76 16.33
N ILE A 3 28.00 -5.95 17.44
CA ILE A 3 26.59 -5.56 17.59
C ILE A 3 26.52 -4.48 18.67
N THR A 4 25.91 -3.35 18.35
CA THR A 4 25.57 -2.30 19.33
C THR A 4 24.05 -2.13 19.35
N ASP A 5 23.45 -2.23 20.53
CA ASP A 5 21.99 -2.23 20.67
C ASP A 5 21.43 -1.10 21.55
N ASP A 6 22.28 -0.32 22.22
CA ASP A 6 21.91 0.82 23.08
C ASP A 6 20.75 0.54 24.05
N LEU A 7 20.55 -0.73 24.44
CA LEU A 7 19.34 -1.21 25.10
C LEU A 7 18.99 -0.41 26.36
N ASN A 8 19.99 0.03 27.13
CA ASN A 8 19.79 0.84 28.33
C ASN A 8 19.01 2.15 28.05
N ARG A 9 19.15 2.74 26.86
CA ARG A 9 18.38 3.94 26.47
C ARG A 9 16.91 3.64 26.31
N LEU A 10 16.56 2.50 25.72
CA LEU A 10 15.16 2.04 25.64
C LEU A 10 14.61 1.72 27.04
N LEU A 11 15.41 1.05 27.88
CA LEU A 11 14.97 0.66 29.21
C LEU A 11 14.74 1.85 30.15
N ASN A 12 15.38 2.99 29.90
CA ASN A 12 15.12 4.22 30.65
C ASN A 12 13.77 4.86 30.34
N ILE A 13 13.09 4.43 29.27
CA ILE A 13 11.77 4.94 28.89
C ILE A 13 10.65 4.17 29.57
N VAL A 14 10.86 2.88 29.83
CA VAL A 14 9.83 2.03 30.45
C VAL A 14 9.83 2.20 31.98
N PRO A 15 8.68 1.98 32.65
CA PRO A 15 8.57 2.03 34.11
C PRO A 15 9.64 1.21 34.83
N GLU A 16 10.02 1.65 36.03
CA GLU A 16 11.13 1.07 36.78
C GLU A 16 10.98 -0.43 37.05
N GLU A 17 9.77 -0.90 37.34
CA GLU A 17 9.49 -2.33 37.55
C GLU A 17 9.81 -3.15 36.29
N ILE A 18 9.33 -2.67 35.13
CA ILE A 18 9.52 -3.30 33.82
C ILE A 18 11.00 -3.31 33.46
N ARG A 19 11.68 -2.17 33.64
CA ARG A 19 13.13 -2.04 33.42
C ARG A 19 13.90 -3.09 34.22
N ARG A 20 13.68 -3.16 35.55
CA ARG A 20 14.40 -4.09 36.43
C ARG A 20 14.19 -5.55 36.01
N ASN A 21 12.96 -5.92 35.66
CA ASN A 21 12.65 -7.30 35.26
C ASN A 21 13.32 -7.68 33.94
N VAL A 22 13.43 -6.74 32.99
CA VAL A 22 14.16 -6.96 31.74
C VAL A 22 15.68 -6.99 31.96
N GLU A 23 16.23 -6.13 32.82
CA GLU A 23 17.67 -6.10 33.14
C GLU A 23 18.16 -7.40 33.78
N LEU A 24 17.32 -8.03 34.60
CA LEU A 24 17.57 -9.31 35.26
C LEU A 24 17.29 -10.53 34.36
N HIS A 25 16.66 -10.33 33.19
CA HIS A 25 16.27 -11.43 32.31
C HIS A 25 17.50 -12.10 31.67
N PRO A 26 17.61 -13.45 31.69
CA PRO A 26 18.77 -14.15 31.13
C PRO A 26 18.94 -13.92 29.62
N GLN A 27 17.85 -13.64 28.90
CA GLN A 27 17.84 -13.40 27.46
C GLN A 27 17.78 -11.91 27.08
N ARG A 28 18.12 -10.97 27.97
CA ARG A 28 18.02 -9.53 27.69
C ARG A 28 18.72 -9.08 26.39
N ASN A 29 19.87 -9.67 26.08
CA ASN A 29 20.66 -9.32 24.89
C ASN A 29 19.96 -9.70 23.58
N SER A 30 19.00 -10.65 23.62
CA SER A 30 18.20 -11.07 22.46
C SER A 30 16.79 -10.49 22.45
N LEU A 31 16.47 -9.56 23.35
CA LEU A 31 15.16 -8.89 23.40
C LEU A 31 14.81 -8.25 22.05
N ILE A 32 13.64 -8.56 21.51
CA ILE A 32 13.16 -8.02 20.23
C ILE A 32 12.32 -6.76 20.48
N GLU A 33 11.36 -6.85 21.38
CA GLU A 33 10.47 -5.75 21.72
C GLU A 33 9.82 -5.94 23.09
N ILE A 34 9.37 -4.83 23.67
CA ILE A 34 8.53 -4.77 24.88
C ILE A 34 7.16 -4.24 24.45
N VAL A 35 6.09 -4.93 24.83
CA VAL A 35 4.70 -4.58 24.53
C VAL A 35 4.01 -4.16 25.82
N LEU A 36 3.40 -2.98 25.79
CA LEU A 36 2.67 -2.37 26.90
C LEU A 36 1.25 -2.06 26.43
N ASP A 37 0.26 -2.83 26.87
CA ASP A 37 -1.14 -2.62 26.52
C ASP A 37 -1.93 -2.31 27.79
N LEU A 38 -2.69 -1.21 27.80
CA LEU A 38 -3.50 -0.81 28.95
C LEU A 38 -4.40 -1.96 29.43
N GLY A 39 -4.30 -2.29 30.72
CA GLY A 39 -5.07 -3.36 31.36
C GLY A 39 -4.54 -4.78 31.12
N ARG A 40 -3.39 -4.95 30.45
CA ARG A 40 -2.71 -6.23 30.26
C ARG A 40 -1.36 -6.26 30.96
N CYS A 41 -0.87 -7.44 31.29
CA CYS A 41 0.50 -7.59 31.79
C CYS A 41 1.51 -7.23 30.68
N PRO A 42 2.59 -6.51 30.99
CA PRO A 42 3.61 -6.17 30.01
C PRO A 42 4.33 -7.43 29.52
N GLU A 43 4.62 -7.48 28.22
CA GLU A 43 5.18 -8.65 27.54
C GLU A 43 6.53 -8.29 26.91
N ALA A 44 7.56 -9.09 27.13
CA ALA A 44 8.82 -9.04 26.39
C ALA A 44 8.84 -10.16 25.34
N ARG A 45 9.24 -9.83 24.12
CA ARG A 45 9.37 -10.79 23.03
C ARG A 45 10.83 -11.10 22.72
N PHE A 46 11.11 -12.38 22.53
CA PHE A 46 12.41 -12.95 22.21
C PHE A 46 12.28 -13.82 20.95
N PRO A 47 13.40 -14.27 20.33
CA PRO A 47 13.34 -15.09 19.11
C PRO A 47 12.57 -16.41 19.26
N LEU A 48 12.53 -16.96 20.48
CA LEU A 48 11.92 -18.27 20.77
C LEU A 48 10.51 -18.18 21.38
N GLY A 49 10.02 -16.98 21.69
CA GLY A 49 8.72 -16.81 22.35
C GLY A 49 8.56 -15.46 23.03
N ALA A 50 7.42 -15.29 23.66
CA ALA A 50 7.07 -14.09 24.43
C ALA A 50 6.79 -14.46 25.88
N GLU A 51 7.19 -13.58 26.80
CA GLU A 51 7.08 -13.80 28.24
C GLU A 51 6.53 -12.55 28.93
N TYR A 52 5.65 -12.74 29.91
CA TYR A 52 5.17 -11.64 30.74
C TYR A 52 6.27 -11.24 31.74
N ILE A 53 6.68 -9.98 31.67
CA ILE A 53 7.77 -9.45 32.50
C ILE A 53 7.28 -8.85 33.81
N SER A 54 5.97 -8.67 34.00
CA SER A 54 5.36 -8.36 35.29
C SER A 54 3.98 -9.03 35.39
N GLN A 55 3.51 -9.26 36.61
CA GLN A 55 2.14 -9.68 36.90
C GLN A 55 1.19 -8.48 37.09
N THR A 56 1.74 -7.27 37.20
CA THR A 56 0.97 -6.03 37.32
C THR A 56 0.51 -5.62 35.92
N ALA A 57 -0.79 -5.36 35.77
CA ALA A 57 -1.34 -4.87 34.52
C ALA A 57 -0.89 -3.42 34.26
N VAL A 58 -0.54 -3.11 33.02
CA VAL A 58 -0.13 -1.77 32.58
C VAL A 58 -1.26 -0.77 32.83
N SER A 59 -0.93 0.29 33.54
CA SER A 59 -1.83 1.38 33.89
C SER A 59 -1.68 2.58 32.93
N TRP A 60 -2.56 3.57 33.09
CA TRP A 60 -2.41 4.84 32.40
C TRP A 60 -1.12 5.58 32.80
N GLU A 61 -0.74 5.49 34.08
CA GLU A 61 0.47 6.13 34.62
C GLU A 61 1.74 5.56 33.96
N ASP A 62 1.76 4.25 33.72
CA ASP A 62 2.87 3.59 33.03
C ASP A 62 3.04 4.08 31.58
N LEU A 63 1.92 4.22 30.85
CA LEU A 63 1.94 4.72 29.48
C LEU A 63 2.31 6.21 29.43
N ASP A 64 1.74 7.02 30.33
CA ASP A 64 2.04 8.45 30.41
C ASP A 64 3.51 8.69 30.80
N HIS A 65 4.08 7.84 31.67
CA HIS A 65 5.51 7.83 31.97
C HIS A 65 6.34 7.62 30.71
N CYS A 66 6.09 6.55 29.95
CA CYS A 66 6.79 6.28 28.69
C CYS A 66 6.71 7.47 27.73
N ILE A 67 5.50 8.00 27.50
CA ILE A 67 5.26 9.09 26.55
C ILE A 67 6.05 10.35 26.94
N SER A 68 6.12 10.66 28.25
CA SER A 68 6.89 11.81 28.75
C SER A 68 8.39 11.74 28.42
N GLN A 69 8.94 10.52 28.24
CA GLN A 69 10.36 10.30 27.95
C GLN A 69 10.66 10.22 26.44
N ILE A 70 9.67 9.86 25.61
CA ILE A 70 9.84 9.64 24.17
C ILE A 70 9.73 10.94 23.36
N GLY A 71 8.89 11.89 23.81
CA GLY A 71 8.56 13.11 23.05
C GLY A 71 7.32 12.95 22.17
N GLU A 72 7.26 13.68 21.06
CA GLU A 72 6.11 13.64 20.13
C GLU A 72 6.18 12.44 19.18
N PHE A 73 5.00 11.87 18.89
CA PHE A 73 4.85 10.85 17.85
C PHE A 73 4.63 11.50 16.49
N SER A 74 5.25 10.95 15.44
CA SER A 74 5.01 11.34 14.06
C SER A 74 3.60 10.99 13.59
N GLY A 75 3.22 11.49 12.41
CA GLY A 75 1.88 11.30 11.82
C GLY A 75 1.48 9.83 11.58
N ASP A 76 2.43 8.90 11.60
CA ASP A 76 2.23 7.46 11.48
C ASP A 76 2.23 6.71 12.84
N ASN A 77 2.13 7.44 13.96
CA ASN A 77 2.17 6.92 15.33
C ASN A 77 3.49 6.26 15.73
N ARG A 78 4.60 6.62 15.09
CA ARG A 78 5.94 6.18 15.48
C ARG A 78 6.68 7.27 16.24
N ALA A 79 7.64 6.87 17.04
CA ALA A 79 8.60 7.75 17.67
C ALA A 79 9.93 7.00 17.84
N GLY A 80 11.01 7.74 17.87
CA GLY A 80 12.37 7.23 18.08
C GLY A 80 12.95 7.64 19.40
N ILE A 81 14.09 7.05 19.72
CA ILE A 81 15.01 7.62 20.69
C ILE A 81 16.19 8.15 19.91
N GLU A 82 16.45 9.45 20.01
CA GLU A 82 17.54 10.11 19.28
C GLU A 82 18.87 9.37 19.45
N ARG A 83 19.64 9.31 18.35
CA ARG A 83 20.92 8.61 18.28
C ARG A 83 20.84 7.09 18.52
N THR A 84 19.65 6.50 18.57
CA THR A 84 19.45 5.04 18.66
C THR A 84 18.70 4.53 17.41
N LEU A 85 18.59 3.21 17.28
CA LEU A 85 17.71 2.58 16.28
C LEU A 85 16.41 2.07 16.89
N HIS A 86 16.16 2.39 18.17
CA HIS A 86 14.93 1.98 18.85
C HIS A 86 13.73 2.70 18.26
N ARG A 87 12.62 1.96 18.23
CA ARG A 87 11.37 2.45 17.69
C ARG A 87 10.24 2.19 18.67
N ILE A 88 9.46 3.21 18.94
CA ILE A 88 8.26 3.11 19.76
C ILE A 88 7.05 3.38 18.87
N SER A 89 6.11 2.43 18.83
CA SER A 89 4.87 2.56 18.06
C SER A 89 3.69 2.66 19.02
N ALA A 90 2.89 3.71 18.86
CA ALA A 90 1.71 3.95 19.70
C ALA A 90 0.43 3.38 19.08
N ILE A 91 -0.38 2.74 19.92
CA ILE A 91 -1.76 2.37 19.60
C ILE A 91 -2.66 3.41 20.25
N ARG A 92 -3.55 4.04 19.47
CA ARG A 92 -4.47 5.07 19.97
C ARG A 92 -5.91 4.60 19.91
N ASN A 93 -6.71 5.03 20.90
CA ASN A 93 -8.16 4.84 20.87
C ASN A 93 -8.83 5.85 19.93
N ARG A 94 -10.17 5.76 19.80
CA ARG A 94 -10.96 6.66 18.93
C ARG A 94 -10.89 8.14 19.31
N THR A 95 -10.52 8.45 20.55
CA THR A 95 -10.34 9.83 21.02
C THR A 95 -8.90 10.32 20.85
N GLY A 96 -8.02 9.54 20.22
CA GLY A 96 -6.61 9.87 20.00
C GLY A 96 -5.68 9.61 21.19
N LYS A 97 -6.18 9.06 22.31
CA LYS A 97 -5.35 8.76 23.49
C LYS A 97 -4.57 7.47 23.28
N VAL A 98 -3.28 7.47 23.63
CA VAL A 98 -2.41 6.28 23.53
C VAL A 98 -2.84 5.23 24.56
N ILE A 99 -3.25 4.05 24.10
CA ILE A 99 -3.69 2.92 24.93
C ILE A 99 -2.72 1.74 24.89
N GLY A 100 -1.68 1.82 24.08
CA GLY A 100 -0.62 0.83 24.07
C GLY A 100 0.63 1.31 23.34
N LEU A 101 1.76 0.67 23.65
CA LEU A 101 3.08 0.97 23.10
C LEU A 101 3.78 -0.34 22.73
N THR A 102 4.39 -0.35 21.54
CA THR A 102 5.35 -1.38 21.13
C THR A 102 6.74 -0.75 21.06
N CYS A 103 7.61 -1.12 21.99
CA CYS A 103 8.98 -0.63 22.12
C CYS A 103 9.95 -1.64 21.49
N ARG A 104 10.30 -1.45 20.23
CA ARG A 104 11.18 -2.34 19.46
C ARG A 104 12.66 -2.00 19.66
N VAL A 105 13.46 -3.03 19.92
CA VAL A 105 14.91 -2.92 20.10
C VAL A 105 15.60 -2.85 18.75
N GLY A 106 16.10 -1.67 18.38
CA GLY A 106 16.97 -1.49 17.22
C GLY A 106 18.39 -1.93 17.53
N ARG A 107 19.07 -2.51 16.53
CA ARG A 107 20.47 -2.93 16.64
C ARG A 107 21.24 -2.51 15.40
N ALA A 108 22.45 -2.02 15.61
CA ALA A 108 23.43 -1.86 14.55
C ALA A 108 24.37 -3.06 14.56
N VAL A 109 24.53 -3.67 13.39
CA VAL A 109 25.41 -4.83 13.18
C VAL A 109 26.48 -4.41 12.19
N PHE A 110 27.74 -4.65 12.53
CA PHE A 110 28.92 -4.32 11.74
C PHE A 110 29.70 -5.58 11.34
N GLY A 111 30.40 -5.49 10.21
CA GLY A 111 31.24 -6.50 9.60
C GLY A 111 30.65 -7.12 8.33
N LYS A 112 29.41 -6.79 7.96
CA LYS A 112 28.74 -7.39 6.79
C LYS A 112 29.27 -6.83 5.47
N VAL A 113 29.72 -5.57 5.45
CA VAL A 113 30.34 -4.96 4.26
C VAL A 113 31.57 -5.71 3.79
N GLY A 114 32.25 -6.48 4.66
CA GLY A 114 33.36 -7.35 4.25
C GLY A 114 33.03 -8.26 3.06
N MET A 115 31.77 -8.64 2.90
CA MET A 115 31.29 -9.44 1.76
C MET A 115 31.49 -8.76 0.39
N ILE A 116 31.45 -7.43 0.34
CA ILE A 116 31.40 -6.65 -0.91
C ILE A 116 32.29 -5.41 -0.86
N ARG A 117 33.24 -5.36 0.08
CA ARG A 117 34.04 -4.17 0.33
C ARG A 117 34.82 -3.73 -0.92
N ASP A 118 35.43 -4.69 -1.59
CA ASP A 118 36.06 -4.55 -2.90
C ASP A 118 35.15 -3.90 -3.95
N LEU A 119 33.86 -4.28 -3.97
CA LEU A 119 32.86 -3.74 -4.90
C LEU A 119 32.44 -2.31 -4.51
N VAL A 120 32.32 -2.03 -3.22
CA VAL A 120 31.99 -0.68 -2.70
C VAL A 120 33.11 0.32 -3.04
N GLU A 121 34.36 -0.15 -2.99
CA GLU A 121 35.56 0.64 -3.28
C GLU A 121 35.71 1.00 -4.77
N THR A 122 35.07 0.28 -5.71
CA THR A 122 35.13 0.60 -7.15
C THR A 122 34.47 1.94 -7.50
N GLY A 123 33.55 2.42 -6.65
CA GLY A 123 32.78 3.63 -6.91
C GLY A 123 31.59 3.44 -7.86
N GLN A 124 31.33 2.22 -8.31
CA GLN A 124 30.16 1.90 -9.13
C GLN A 124 28.86 1.90 -8.31
N SER A 125 27.73 2.13 -8.96
CA SER A 125 26.43 2.09 -8.30
C SER A 125 26.01 0.65 -8.03
N ILE A 126 25.52 0.40 -6.82
CA ILE A 126 25.18 -0.94 -6.32
C ILE A 126 23.70 -1.03 -5.96
N LEU A 127 23.00 -1.97 -6.59
CA LEU A 127 21.62 -2.32 -6.27
C LEU A 127 21.56 -3.57 -5.40
N MET A 128 20.88 -3.50 -4.27
CA MET A 128 20.68 -4.63 -3.37
C MET A 128 19.25 -5.19 -3.50
N LEU A 129 19.14 -6.50 -3.65
CA LEU A 129 17.88 -7.24 -3.78
C LEU A 129 17.81 -8.33 -2.72
N GLY A 130 16.61 -8.74 -2.36
CA GLY A 130 16.41 -9.82 -1.40
C GLY A 130 15.09 -9.71 -0.66
N ARG A 131 14.71 -10.82 -0.02
CA ARG A 131 13.45 -10.91 0.73
C ARG A 131 13.40 -9.91 1.90
N PRO A 132 12.21 -9.52 2.36
CA PRO A 132 12.07 -8.74 3.59
C PRO A 132 12.79 -9.40 4.77
N GLY A 133 13.48 -8.61 5.60
CA GLY A 133 14.16 -9.10 6.81
C GLY A 133 15.51 -9.80 6.59
N VAL A 134 16.01 -9.92 5.35
CA VAL A 134 17.32 -10.56 5.05
C VAL A 134 18.53 -9.72 5.48
N GLY A 135 18.33 -8.44 5.85
CA GLY A 135 19.40 -7.55 6.32
C GLY A 135 19.85 -6.48 5.32
N LYS A 136 19.06 -6.19 4.29
CA LYS A 136 19.33 -5.14 3.28
C LYS A 136 19.68 -3.79 3.92
N THR A 137 18.80 -3.27 4.79
CA THR A 137 19.01 -1.99 5.47
C THR A 137 20.23 -2.01 6.39
N THR A 138 20.54 -3.14 7.02
CA THR A 138 21.76 -3.31 7.83
C THR A 138 23.01 -3.15 6.97
N ALA A 139 23.02 -3.78 5.78
CA ALA A 139 24.12 -3.64 4.84
C ALA A 139 24.21 -2.21 4.28
N LEU A 140 23.09 -1.60 3.86
CA LEU A 140 23.04 -0.20 3.40
C LEU A 140 23.63 0.77 4.42
N ARG A 141 23.22 0.64 5.69
CA ARG A 141 23.71 1.48 6.79
C ARG A 141 25.21 1.39 6.94
N GLU A 142 25.75 0.17 6.89
CA GLU A 142 27.18 -0.04 7.02
C GLU A 142 27.95 0.43 5.77
N ILE A 143 27.42 0.23 4.57
CA ILE A 143 28.00 0.77 3.32
C ILE A 143 28.09 2.30 3.40
N ALA A 144 27.03 2.97 3.87
CA ALA A 144 27.01 4.41 4.05
C ALA A 144 28.12 4.86 5.02
N ARG A 145 28.29 4.17 6.15
CA ARG A 145 29.38 4.44 7.11
C ARG A 145 30.76 4.25 6.49
N VAL A 146 31.00 3.15 5.78
CA VAL A 146 32.31 2.87 5.16
C VAL A 146 32.63 3.93 4.09
N LEU A 147 31.66 4.27 3.24
CA LEU A 147 31.82 5.31 2.22
C LEU A 147 32.08 6.68 2.86
N ALA A 148 31.36 7.00 3.93
CA ALA A 148 31.52 8.25 4.65
C ALA A 148 32.84 8.30 5.41
N ASP A 149 33.07 7.43 6.39
CA ASP A 149 34.16 7.50 7.38
C ASP A 149 35.51 7.00 6.86
N GLU A 150 35.51 5.91 6.10
CA GLU A 150 36.76 5.25 5.66
C GLU A 150 37.21 5.81 4.30
N LEU A 151 36.29 5.94 3.35
CA LEU A 151 36.57 6.47 2.01
C LEU A 151 36.43 7.99 1.90
N SER A 152 35.98 8.67 2.97
CA SER A 152 35.88 10.14 3.04
C SER A 152 35.00 10.77 1.95
N LYS A 153 34.00 10.05 1.46
CA LYS A 153 33.05 10.55 0.46
C LYS A 153 31.95 11.40 1.10
N ARG A 154 31.42 12.34 0.32
CA ARG A 154 30.18 13.08 0.64
C ARG A 154 28.97 12.18 0.42
N VAL A 155 28.54 11.51 1.48
CA VAL A 155 27.40 10.59 1.46
C VAL A 155 26.13 11.30 1.96
N VAL A 156 25.06 11.22 1.18
CA VAL A 156 23.71 11.62 1.59
C VAL A 156 22.79 10.40 1.59
N ILE A 157 22.08 10.18 2.68
CA ILE A 157 21.10 9.10 2.86
C ILE A 157 19.71 9.71 2.71
N ILE A 158 18.92 9.17 1.78
CA ILE A 158 17.49 9.46 1.62
C ILE A 158 16.73 8.40 2.42
N ASP A 159 16.26 8.78 3.61
CA ASP A 159 15.67 7.86 4.58
C ASP A 159 14.16 8.10 4.67
N THR A 160 13.39 7.23 4.01
CA THR A 160 11.92 7.31 3.97
C THR A 160 11.28 6.64 5.18
N SER A 161 11.87 5.56 5.68
CA SER A 161 11.29 4.73 6.73
C SER A 161 11.94 4.95 8.11
N ASN A 162 12.95 5.83 8.17
CA ASN A 162 13.86 6.04 9.31
C ASN A 162 14.59 4.75 9.74
N GLU A 163 14.72 3.77 8.84
CA GLU A 163 15.31 2.47 9.17
C GLU A 163 16.84 2.51 9.03
N ILE A 164 17.41 3.37 8.18
CA ILE A 164 18.86 3.43 7.99
C ILE A 164 19.50 4.23 9.13
N ALA A 165 19.03 5.45 9.35
CA ALA A 165 19.64 6.39 10.26
C ALA A 165 18.92 6.49 11.61
N GLY A 166 17.82 5.75 11.80
CA GLY A 166 17.02 5.80 13.03
C GLY A 166 16.03 6.95 13.04
N ASP A 167 15.06 6.85 13.95
CA ASP A 167 14.03 7.85 14.20
C ASP A 167 14.58 9.06 15.00
N GLY A 168 13.89 10.20 14.97
CA GLY A 168 14.28 11.46 15.63
C GLY A 168 15.18 12.36 14.77
N ASP A 169 15.49 13.57 15.25
CA ASP A 169 16.24 14.60 14.47
C ASP A 169 17.73 14.30 14.35
N ILE A 170 18.30 13.64 15.35
CA ILE A 170 19.73 13.31 15.39
C ILE A 170 19.92 11.86 14.94
N PRO A 171 20.60 11.62 13.79
CA PRO A 171 20.79 10.28 13.25
C PRO A 171 21.69 9.42 14.14
N HIS A 172 21.53 8.10 13.99
CA HIS A 172 22.32 7.08 14.67
C HIS A 172 23.81 7.12 14.26
N PRO A 173 24.77 7.03 15.18
CA PRO A 173 26.20 7.06 14.87
C PRO A 173 26.68 5.98 13.88
N ALA A 174 25.93 4.89 13.71
CA ALA A 174 26.27 3.81 12.78
C ALA A 174 26.25 4.20 11.30
N ILE A 175 25.75 5.38 10.91
CA ILE A 175 25.92 5.90 9.54
C ILE A 175 27.23 6.68 9.35
N GLY A 176 28.05 6.82 10.40
CA GLY A 176 29.27 7.62 10.36
C GLY A 176 28.98 9.11 10.16
N ARG A 177 29.83 9.79 9.39
CA ARG A 177 29.62 11.20 8.99
C ARG A 177 28.62 11.41 7.84
N ALA A 178 27.92 10.37 7.40
CA ALA A 178 26.92 10.50 6.35
C ALA A 178 25.81 11.48 6.79
N ARG A 179 25.32 12.29 5.84
CA ARG A 179 24.22 13.22 6.09
C ARG A 179 22.90 12.53 5.79
N ARG A 180 21.86 12.83 6.57
CA ARG A 180 20.50 12.28 6.36
C ARG A 180 19.57 13.36 5.84
N MET A 181 18.78 13.03 4.83
CA MET A 181 17.58 13.75 4.44
C MET A 181 16.37 12.85 4.70
N GLN A 182 15.46 13.30 5.55
CA GLN A 182 14.23 12.56 5.86
C GLN A 182 13.15 12.90 4.84
N VAL A 183 12.42 11.88 4.43
CA VAL A 183 11.29 12.06 3.51
C VAL A 183 10.00 12.14 4.31
N ALA A 184 9.29 13.26 4.20
CA ALA A 184 8.04 13.46 4.96
C ALA A 184 6.92 12.49 4.56
N ARG A 185 6.88 12.09 3.29
CA ARG A 185 5.91 11.14 2.73
C ARG A 185 6.58 10.28 1.66
N PRO A 186 6.35 8.96 1.61
CA PRO A 186 6.99 8.08 0.64
C PRO A 186 6.86 8.55 -0.81
N GLU A 187 5.68 9.06 -1.20
CA GLU A 187 5.42 9.59 -2.54
C GLU A 187 6.37 10.74 -2.96
N LEU A 188 6.95 11.47 -2.00
CA LEU A 188 7.85 12.60 -2.25
C LEU A 188 9.33 12.21 -2.33
N GLN A 189 9.68 10.93 -2.14
CA GLN A 189 11.07 10.46 -2.10
C GLN A 189 11.86 10.90 -3.34
N HIS A 190 11.28 10.79 -4.53
CA HIS A 190 11.92 11.23 -5.78
C HIS A 190 12.30 12.72 -5.78
N GLN A 191 11.51 13.59 -5.15
CA GLN A 191 11.82 15.03 -5.06
C GLN A 191 13.00 15.26 -4.13
N VAL A 192 13.01 14.59 -2.97
CA VAL A 192 14.11 14.65 -2.01
C VAL A 192 15.42 14.12 -2.61
N MET A 193 15.35 13.08 -3.45
CA MET A 193 16.50 12.57 -4.20
C MET A 193 17.09 13.64 -5.13
N ILE A 194 16.25 14.39 -5.85
CA ILE A 194 16.69 15.46 -6.76
C ILE A 194 17.26 16.64 -5.94
N GLU A 195 16.56 17.05 -4.90
CA GLU A 195 16.96 18.11 -3.97
C GLU A 195 18.35 17.82 -3.37
N ALA A 196 18.62 16.57 -2.99
CA ALA A 196 19.91 16.16 -2.47
C ALA A 196 21.06 16.49 -3.43
N VAL A 197 20.88 16.23 -4.72
CA VAL A 197 21.90 16.53 -5.74
C VAL A 197 22.04 18.03 -5.95
N GLU A 198 20.92 18.74 -6.05
CA GLU A 198 20.90 20.18 -6.35
C GLU A 198 21.52 21.01 -5.22
N ASN A 199 21.27 20.65 -3.96
CA ASN A 199 21.63 21.47 -2.80
C ASN A 199 22.87 20.98 -2.05
N HIS A 200 23.29 19.72 -2.21
CA HIS A 200 24.34 19.15 -1.36
C HIS A 200 25.54 18.56 -2.10
N MET A 201 25.54 18.54 -3.45
CA MET A 201 26.64 18.04 -4.29
C MET A 201 27.27 16.72 -3.77
N PRO A 202 26.46 15.68 -3.52
CA PRO A 202 26.94 14.41 -2.97
C PRO A 202 27.80 13.66 -3.99
N GLU A 203 28.74 12.86 -3.48
CA GLU A 203 29.46 11.85 -4.27
C GLU A 203 28.70 10.53 -4.28
N VAL A 204 27.97 10.26 -3.19
CA VAL A 204 27.17 9.05 -3.01
C VAL A 204 25.79 9.43 -2.49
N ILE A 205 24.76 8.85 -3.10
CA ILE A 205 23.41 8.84 -2.55
C ILE A 205 23.02 7.41 -2.15
N VAL A 206 22.58 7.25 -0.91
CA VAL A 206 22.09 5.98 -0.35
C VAL A 206 20.58 6.04 -0.21
N ILE A 207 19.86 5.06 -0.75
CA ILE A 207 18.39 5.03 -0.81
C ILE A 207 17.90 3.72 -0.21
N ASP A 208 16.99 3.77 0.75
CA ASP A 208 16.49 2.55 1.42
C ASP A 208 15.79 1.61 0.44
N GLU A 209 14.72 2.06 -0.21
CA GLU A 209 13.98 1.24 -1.18
C GLU A 209 13.51 2.11 -2.36
N ILE A 210 13.76 1.62 -3.58
CA ILE A 210 13.27 2.18 -4.83
C ILE A 210 12.13 1.28 -5.32
N GLY A 211 10.92 1.84 -5.37
CA GLY A 211 9.68 1.14 -5.69
C GLY A 211 8.84 1.81 -6.77
N THR A 212 8.99 3.11 -7.03
CA THR A 212 8.13 3.85 -7.97
C THR A 212 8.83 4.25 -9.26
N GLU A 213 8.04 4.56 -10.31
CA GLU A 213 8.56 5.00 -11.61
C GLU A 213 9.34 6.32 -11.47
N LEU A 214 8.80 7.25 -10.68
CA LEU A 214 9.42 8.55 -10.44
C LEU A 214 10.77 8.41 -9.75
N GLU A 215 10.90 7.49 -8.77
CA GLU A 215 12.19 7.20 -8.13
C GLU A 215 13.18 6.56 -9.10
N ALA A 216 12.73 5.65 -9.98
CA ALA A 216 13.60 5.04 -10.98
C ALA A 216 14.11 6.07 -11.99
N ILE A 217 13.25 6.99 -12.44
CA ILE A 217 13.65 8.11 -13.30
C ILE A 217 14.64 9.02 -12.57
N ALA A 218 14.36 9.39 -11.31
CA ALA A 218 15.25 10.23 -10.52
C ALA A 218 16.62 9.56 -10.32
N ALA A 219 16.66 8.27 -9.99
CA ALA A 219 17.90 7.50 -9.87
C ALA A 219 18.71 7.54 -11.18
N ARG A 220 18.08 7.31 -12.33
CA ARG A 220 18.75 7.42 -13.63
C ARG A 220 19.35 8.80 -13.86
N THR A 221 18.58 9.86 -13.64
CA THR A 221 19.06 11.25 -13.81
C THR A 221 20.21 11.59 -12.86
N ILE A 222 20.21 11.03 -11.65
CA ILE A 222 21.28 11.22 -10.67
C ILE A 222 22.56 10.46 -11.11
N ALA A 223 22.42 9.22 -11.56
CA ALA A 223 23.54 8.44 -12.10
C ALA A 223 24.17 9.10 -13.34
N GLU A 224 23.35 9.65 -14.24
CA GLU A 224 23.83 10.40 -15.42
C GLU A 224 24.66 11.65 -15.06
N ARG A 225 24.47 12.20 -13.84
CA ARG A 225 25.29 13.28 -13.30
C ARG A 225 26.60 12.79 -12.64
N GLY A 226 26.86 11.49 -12.64
CA GLY A 226 28.08 10.89 -12.10
C GLY A 226 28.07 10.67 -10.59
N VAL A 227 26.90 10.71 -9.94
CA VAL A 227 26.76 10.41 -8.51
C VAL A 227 26.62 8.90 -8.32
N GLN A 228 27.41 8.32 -7.42
CA GLN A 228 27.31 6.89 -7.08
C GLN A 228 26.00 6.62 -6.33
N LEU A 229 25.21 5.65 -6.78
CA LEU A 229 23.98 5.25 -6.12
C LEU A 229 24.14 3.92 -5.39
N ILE A 230 23.78 3.90 -4.12
CA ILE A 230 23.62 2.66 -3.36
C ILE A 230 22.16 2.57 -2.96
N GLY A 231 21.45 1.50 -3.33
CA GLY A 231 20.07 1.38 -2.87
C GLY A 231 19.53 -0.01 -2.91
N THR A 232 18.32 -0.20 -2.39
CA THR A 232 17.59 -1.46 -2.56
C THR A 232 16.37 -1.28 -3.44
N ALA A 233 15.86 -2.37 -4.00
CA ALA A 233 14.61 -2.35 -4.75
C ALA A 233 13.73 -3.55 -4.38
N HIS A 234 12.44 -3.42 -4.68
CA HIS A 234 11.48 -4.48 -4.45
C HIS A 234 11.73 -5.66 -5.40
N GLY A 235 12.22 -6.77 -4.85
CA GLY A 235 12.51 -7.98 -5.61
C GLY A 235 13.47 -8.90 -4.88
N ASN A 236 13.31 -10.21 -5.09
CA ASN A 236 14.21 -11.19 -4.50
C ASN A 236 15.42 -11.46 -5.39
N ARG A 237 15.23 -11.36 -6.71
CA ARG A 237 16.24 -11.62 -7.74
C ARG A 237 16.14 -10.61 -8.87
N ILE A 238 17.21 -10.49 -9.65
CA ILE A 238 17.29 -9.54 -10.77
C ILE A 238 16.23 -9.81 -11.85
N GLU A 239 15.82 -11.07 -12.02
CA GLU A 239 14.72 -11.45 -12.92
C GLU A 239 13.36 -10.84 -12.53
N ASN A 240 13.14 -10.54 -11.25
CA ASN A 240 11.91 -9.86 -10.83
C ASN A 240 11.87 -8.43 -11.37
N LEU A 241 13.03 -7.75 -11.39
CA LEU A 241 13.16 -6.43 -12.00
C LEU A 241 12.94 -6.48 -13.51
N MET A 242 13.43 -7.53 -14.19
CA MET A 242 13.23 -7.69 -15.63
C MET A 242 11.75 -7.80 -16.04
N LYS A 243 10.92 -8.39 -15.17
CA LYS A 243 9.47 -8.55 -15.41
C LYS A 243 8.66 -7.32 -14.99
N ASN A 244 9.25 -6.45 -14.17
CA ASN A 244 8.59 -5.26 -13.67
C ASN A 244 8.88 -4.08 -14.60
N PRO A 245 7.89 -3.56 -15.35
CA PRO A 245 8.13 -2.47 -16.31
C PRO A 245 8.64 -1.19 -15.64
N THR A 246 8.26 -0.93 -14.39
CA THR A 246 8.66 0.25 -13.63
C THR A 246 10.12 0.16 -13.17
N LEU A 247 10.52 -0.97 -12.60
CA LEU A 247 11.85 -1.15 -12.02
C LEU A 247 12.90 -1.65 -13.03
N ALA A 248 12.47 -2.12 -14.21
CA ALA A 248 13.38 -2.52 -15.30
C ALA A 248 14.32 -1.37 -15.71
N ASP A 249 13.90 -0.11 -15.56
CA ASP A 249 14.73 1.06 -15.84
C ASP A 249 16.02 1.10 -14.99
N LEU A 250 16.00 0.55 -13.77
CA LEU A 250 17.18 0.47 -12.90
C LEU A 250 18.29 -0.42 -13.49
N ILE A 251 17.90 -1.44 -14.26
CA ILE A 251 18.80 -2.42 -14.89
C ILE A 251 18.96 -2.18 -16.40
N GLY A 252 18.62 -0.97 -16.88
CA GLY A 252 18.85 -0.52 -18.26
C GLY A 252 17.62 -0.52 -19.15
N GLY A 253 16.44 -0.81 -18.60
CA GLY A 253 15.16 -0.92 -19.31
C GLY A 253 15.14 -2.12 -20.26
N ILE A 254 13.96 -2.70 -20.50
CA ILE A 254 13.82 -3.81 -21.46
C ILE A 254 12.79 -3.41 -22.52
N GLN A 255 13.15 -3.55 -23.79
CA GLN A 255 12.30 -3.20 -24.91
C GLN A 255 12.35 -4.28 -26.00
N ALA A 256 11.26 -4.40 -26.76
CA ALA A 256 11.21 -5.26 -27.94
C ALA A 256 11.80 -4.51 -29.15
N VAL A 257 12.84 -5.08 -29.76
CA VAL A 257 13.50 -4.56 -30.97
C VAL A 257 13.23 -5.51 -32.13
N THR A 258 12.88 -4.96 -33.29
CA THR A 258 12.76 -5.74 -34.53
C THR A 258 14.11 -5.75 -35.26
N LEU A 259 14.74 -6.93 -35.33
CA LEU A 259 15.93 -7.19 -36.10
C LEU A 259 15.61 -7.26 -37.59
N GLY A 260 16.54 -6.78 -38.42
CA GLY A 260 16.52 -7.03 -39.86
C GLY A 260 16.68 -8.52 -40.19
N ASP A 261 16.22 -8.93 -41.37
CA ASP A 261 16.16 -10.33 -41.78
C ASP A 261 17.53 -11.04 -41.75
N GLU A 262 18.60 -10.32 -42.09
CA GLU A 262 19.97 -10.85 -42.04
C GLU A 262 20.46 -11.05 -40.60
N GLU A 263 20.19 -10.11 -39.69
CA GLU A 263 20.64 -10.17 -38.29
C GLU A 263 19.84 -11.22 -37.49
N ALA A 264 18.52 -11.32 -37.74
CA ALA A 264 17.68 -12.36 -37.15
C ALA A 264 18.15 -13.77 -37.56
N ARG A 265 18.52 -13.95 -38.84
CA ARG A 265 19.05 -15.20 -39.36
C ARG A 265 20.43 -15.53 -38.78
N ARG A 266 21.29 -14.52 -38.61
CA ARG A 266 22.62 -14.66 -37.98
C ARG A 266 22.54 -15.10 -36.53
N ARG A 267 21.59 -14.56 -35.77
CA ARG A 267 21.39 -14.88 -34.34
C ARG A 267 20.53 -16.12 -34.10
N GLY A 268 19.91 -16.68 -35.14
CA GLY A 268 18.97 -17.80 -35.02
C GLY A 268 17.74 -17.45 -34.18
N SER A 269 17.37 -16.17 -34.14
CA SER A 269 16.30 -15.65 -33.29
C SER A 269 15.07 -15.25 -34.11
N GLN A 270 13.96 -15.00 -33.42
CA GLN A 270 12.80 -14.36 -34.06
C GLN A 270 13.16 -12.94 -34.53
N LYS A 271 12.37 -12.40 -35.47
CA LYS A 271 12.55 -11.01 -35.93
C LYS A 271 12.36 -10.01 -34.79
N THR A 272 11.56 -10.33 -33.77
CA THR A 272 11.43 -9.50 -32.57
C THR A 272 12.15 -10.15 -31.41
N VAL A 273 13.07 -9.43 -30.79
CA VAL A 273 13.82 -9.87 -29.61
C VAL A 273 13.74 -8.82 -28.50
N LEU A 274 13.91 -9.24 -27.26
CA LEU A 274 14.03 -8.32 -26.13
C LEU A 274 15.49 -7.90 -25.97
N GLU A 275 15.74 -6.60 -25.91
CA GLU A 275 17.06 -6.02 -25.65
C GLU A 275 16.96 -4.93 -24.60
N ARG A 276 18.08 -4.61 -23.95
CA ARG A 276 18.15 -3.46 -23.06
C ARG A 276 18.00 -2.15 -23.82
N LYS A 277 17.34 -1.17 -23.20
CA LYS A 277 17.12 0.16 -23.80
C LYS A 277 18.35 1.07 -23.67
N ALA A 278 19.06 0.97 -22.56
CA ALA A 278 20.18 1.82 -22.17
C ALA A 278 21.17 1.05 -21.26
N PRO A 279 22.35 1.63 -20.95
CA PRO A 279 23.17 1.17 -19.84
C PRO A 279 22.36 1.11 -18.53
N PRO A 280 22.63 0.14 -17.64
CA PRO A 280 21.92 0.07 -16.37
C PRO A 280 22.27 1.27 -15.48
N THR A 281 21.30 1.73 -14.69
CA THR A 281 21.50 2.78 -13.68
C THR A 281 22.44 2.29 -12.58
N PHE A 282 22.33 1.00 -12.24
CA PHE A 282 23.22 0.32 -11.31
C PHE A 282 24.12 -0.66 -12.06
N GLU A 283 25.43 -0.45 -12.02
CA GLU A 283 26.38 -1.32 -12.71
C GLU A 283 26.55 -2.67 -12.01
N ILE A 284 26.41 -2.70 -10.69
CA ILE A 284 26.50 -3.90 -9.85
C ILE A 284 25.15 -4.19 -9.20
N ALA A 285 24.76 -5.47 -9.14
CA ALA A 285 23.62 -5.91 -8.34
C ALA A 285 24.01 -7.04 -7.37
N ILE A 286 23.42 -7.03 -6.17
CA ILE A 286 23.68 -8.01 -5.12
C ILE A 286 22.34 -8.63 -4.72
N GLU A 287 22.20 -9.94 -4.89
CA GLU A 287 21.05 -10.69 -4.37
C GLU A 287 21.39 -11.29 -3.01
N MET A 288 20.78 -10.76 -1.95
CA MET A 288 20.85 -11.31 -0.61
C MET A 288 19.86 -12.48 -0.48
N LEU A 289 20.36 -13.71 -0.68
CA LEU A 289 19.57 -14.92 -0.49
C LEU A 289 19.32 -15.17 1.00
N GLU A 290 20.38 -14.98 1.79
CA GLU A 290 20.44 -15.11 3.24
C GLU A 290 21.32 -14.01 3.84
N ARG A 291 21.35 -13.90 5.18
CA ARG A 291 22.15 -12.87 5.88
C ARG A 291 23.66 -12.99 5.62
N ASP A 292 24.12 -14.19 5.32
CA ASP A 292 25.53 -14.54 5.18
C ASP A 292 25.87 -15.11 3.80
N ARG A 293 24.91 -15.17 2.87
CA ARG A 293 25.09 -15.73 1.52
C ARG A 293 24.50 -14.83 0.45
N TRP A 294 25.35 -14.20 -0.35
CA TRP A 294 24.98 -13.20 -1.35
C TRP A 294 25.45 -13.62 -2.74
N VAL A 295 24.65 -13.34 -3.77
CA VAL A 295 25.03 -13.53 -5.18
C VAL A 295 25.38 -12.17 -5.77
N VAL A 296 26.54 -12.09 -6.40
CA VAL A 296 27.07 -10.86 -6.99
C VAL A 296 26.93 -10.90 -8.50
N HIS A 297 26.26 -9.89 -9.03
CA HIS A 297 26.25 -9.54 -10.44
C HIS A 297 27.23 -8.38 -10.64
N GLU A 298 28.50 -8.69 -10.89
CA GLU A 298 29.56 -7.67 -11.07
C GLU A 298 29.30 -6.73 -12.26
N SER A 299 28.60 -7.24 -13.27
CA SER A 299 28.12 -6.44 -14.39
C SER A 299 26.66 -6.77 -14.67
N VAL A 300 25.77 -5.89 -14.21
CA VAL A 300 24.32 -5.99 -14.49
C VAL A 300 24.07 -6.04 -15.99
N ALA A 301 24.79 -5.23 -16.77
CA ALA A 301 24.67 -5.21 -18.22
C ALA A 301 24.88 -6.60 -18.85
N SER A 302 25.98 -7.28 -18.50
CA SER A 302 26.31 -8.60 -19.07
C SER A 302 25.37 -9.71 -18.57
N THR A 303 24.96 -9.66 -17.29
CA THR A 303 23.99 -10.59 -16.73
C THR A 303 22.65 -10.46 -17.46
N ILE A 304 22.11 -9.25 -17.58
CA ILE A 304 20.81 -9.04 -18.24
C ILE A 304 20.88 -9.45 -19.71
N ASP A 305 21.94 -9.09 -20.44
CA ASP A 305 22.09 -9.47 -21.84
C ASP A 305 22.18 -11.00 -22.02
N SER A 306 22.80 -11.71 -21.07
CA SER A 306 22.85 -13.18 -21.06
C SER A 306 21.47 -13.79 -20.77
N LEU A 307 20.75 -13.27 -19.77
CA LEU A 307 19.42 -13.74 -19.40
C LEU A 307 18.39 -13.51 -20.51
N LEU A 308 18.43 -12.36 -21.20
CA LEU A 308 17.56 -12.06 -22.34
C LEU A 308 17.82 -13.01 -23.53
N ARG A 309 19.04 -13.53 -23.66
CA ARG A 309 19.42 -14.56 -24.64
C ARG A 309 19.09 -15.99 -24.19
N GLY A 310 18.48 -16.15 -23.01
CA GLY A 310 18.18 -17.47 -22.43
C GLY A 310 19.41 -18.22 -21.93
N MET A 311 20.55 -17.54 -21.75
CA MET A 311 21.76 -18.11 -21.17
C MET A 311 21.76 -17.92 -19.66
N GLN A 312 22.23 -18.93 -18.93
CA GLN A 312 22.46 -18.83 -17.48
C GLN A 312 23.90 -18.37 -17.24
N PRO A 313 24.12 -17.15 -16.73
CA PRO A 313 25.46 -16.69 -16.41
C PRO A 313 26.05 -17.49 -15.24
N THR A 314 27.37 -17.59 -15.19
CA THR A 314 28.08 -18.02 -13.97
C THR A 314 28.29 -16.79 -13.11
N LEU A 315 27.85 -16.83 -11.86
CA LEU A 315 27.91 -15.70 -10.94
C LEU A 315 28.70 -16.07 -9.70
N GLN A 316 29.27 -15.05 -9.07
CA GLN A 316 30.00 -15.20 -7.83
C GLN A 316 29.03 -15.25 -6.66
N VAL A 317 29.08 -16.33 -5.89
CA VAL A 317 28.37 -16.51 -4.63
C VAL A 317 29.37 -16.31 -3.51
N ARG A 318 29.11 -15.30 -2.68
CA ARG A 318 29.93 -14.96 -1.52
C ARG A 318 29.24 -15.46 -0.27
N THR A 319 29.98 -16.16 0.60
CA THR A 319 29.47 -16.65 1.88
C THR A 319 30.41 -16.24 3.01
N MET A 320 29.87 -15.64 4.07
CA MET A 320 30.60 -15.30 5.29
C MET A 320 30.49 -16.44 6.30
N ASP A 321 31.62 -16.85 6.86
CA ASP A 321 31.63 -17.80 7.98
C ASP A 321 31.47 -17.10 9.35
N GLU A 322 31.39 -17.90 10.42
CA GLU A 322 31.27 -17.37 11.79
C GLU A 322 32.52 -16.60 12.26
N ALA A 323 33.68 -16.86 11.65
CA ALA A 323 34.92 -16.12 11.91
C ALA A 323 34.95 -14.76 11.21
N GLY A 324 34.04 -14.52 10.25
CA GLY A 324 33.95 -13.31 9.44
C GLY A 324 34.78 -13.36 8.16
N GLU A 325 35.31 -14.52 7.81
CA GLU A 325 36.04 -14.74 6.56
C GLU A 325 35.05 -14.95 5.40
N VAL A 326 35.40 -14.40 4.24
CA VAL A 326 34.54 -14.43 3.05
C VAL A 326 35.06 -15.48 2.08
N SER A 327 34.24 -16.50 1.84
CA SER A 327 34.46 -17.50 0.79
C SER A 327 33.75 -17.09 -0.50
N MET A 328 34.41 -17.26 -1.64
CA MET A 328 33.89 -16.93 -2.97
C MET A 328 33.84 -18.18 -3.83
N VAL A 329 32.67 -18.50 -4.37
CA VAL A 329 32.46 -19.66 -5.24
C VAL A 329 31.73 -19.20 -6.50
N GLU A 330 32.17 -19.67 -7.67
CA GLU A 330 31.43 -19.48 -8.91
C GLU A 330 30.36 -20.55 -9.07
N GLU A 331 29.10 -20.14 -9.14
CA GLU A 331 27.97 -21.03 -9.34
C GLU A 331 27.20 -20.63 -10.62
N ARG A 332 26.69 -21.61 -11.35
CA ARG A 332 25.75 -21.31 -12.45
C ARG A 332 24.47 -20.74 -11.87
N TYR A 333 24.05 -19.61 -12.42
CA TYR A 333 22.83 -18.94 -12.00
C TYR A 333 21.61 -19.79 -12.36
N ASN A 334 21.13 -20.55 -11.39
CA ASN A 334 19.93 -21.38 -11.52
C ASN A 334 18.70 -20.53 -11.21
N SER A 335 18.01 -20.09 -12.26
CA SER A 335 16.63 -19.63 -12.17
C SER A 335 15.74 -20.81 -11.76
N PRO A 336 14.82 -20.68 -10.80
CA PRO A 336 13.69 -21.60 -10.70
C PRO A 336 12.86 -21.43 -11.97
N SER A 337 13.17 -22.24 -12.98
CA SER A 337 12.48 -22.18 -14.27
C SER A 337 10.99 -22.44 -14.06
N ALA A 338 10.16 -21.58 -14.64
CA ALA A 338 8.83 -21.99 -15.09
C ALA A 338 8.99 -23.31 -15.87
N ALA A 339 8.09 -24.26 -15.62
CA ALA A 339 8.14 -25.59 -16.23
C ALA A 339 8.41 -25.51 -17.74
N PRO A 340 9.23 -26.42 -18.31
CA PRO A 340 9.49 -26.43 -19.74
C PRO A 340 8.16 -26.60 -20.51
N PRO A 341 8.05 -26.07 -21.74
CA PRO A 341 6.88 -26.32 -22.57
C PRO A 341 6.76 -27.83 -22.75
N THR A 342 5.57 -28.34 -22.43
CA THR A 342 5.21 -29.75 -22.55
C THR A 342 5.63 -30.26 -23.91
N ARG A 343 6.57 -31.21 -23.92
CA ARG A 343 6.84 -32.07 -25.08
C ARG A 343 5.51 -32.72 -25.47
N THR A 344 5.05 -32.42 -26.67
CA THR A 344 3.99 -33.17 -27.36
C THR A 344 4.42 -34.63 -27.43
N LEU A 345 3.77 -35.49 -26.63
CA LEU A 345 3.82 -36.93 -26.78
C LEU A 345 2.47 -37.39 -27.34
N SER A 346 2.57 -38.11 -28.45
CA SER A 346 1.51 -38.81 -29.17
C SER A 346 0.72 -39.78 -28.27
N PRO A 347 -0.56 -40.05 -28.59
CA PRO A 347 -1.45 -40.81 -27.73
C PRO A 347 -1.25 -42.32 -27.93
N GLN A 348 -0.75 -43.01 -26.91
CA GLN A 348 -0.93 -44.46 -26.80
C GLN A 348 -1.27 -44.88 -25.36
N VAL A 349 -2.50 -45.38 -25.25
CA VAL A 349 -2.95 -46.53 -24.46
C VAL A 349 -2.40 -46.64 -23.02
N MET A 350 -3.20 -46.21 -22.05
CA MET A 350 -3.06 -46.69 -20.67
C MET A 350 -4.34 -47.39 -20.21
N LYS A 351 -4.14 -48.66 -19.85
CA LYS A 351 -5.07 -49.54 -19.15
C LYS A 351 -5.28 -49.05 -17.72
N SER A 352 -6.51 -49.26 -17.26
CA SER A 352 -7.04 -49.08 -15.92
C SER A 352 -6.25 -49.80 -14.82
N VAL A 353 -5.95 -49.10 -13.72
CA VAL A 353 -5.91 -49.66 -12.36
C VAL A 353 -6.49 -48.63 -11.39
N GLU A 354 -7.53 -49.02 -10.65
CA GLU A 354 -8.19 -48.29 -9.58
C GLU A 354 -7.45 -48.45 -8.25
N VAL A 355 -7.37 -47.39 -7.42
CA VAL A 355 -7.58 -47.47 -5.96
C VAL A 355 -8.11 -46.12 -5.40
N SER A 356 -9.40 -46.12 -5.08
CA SER A 356 -10.11 -45.56 -3.91
C SER A 356 -9.62 -44.31 -3.15
N ALA A 357 -10.47 -43.26 -3.15
CA ALA A 357 -10.67 -42.35 -2.02
C ALA A 357 -12.18 -42.12 -1.82
N PRO A 358 -12.72 -42.14 -0.58
CA PRO A 358 -14.16 -42.17 -0.33
C PRO A 358 -14.78 -40.77 -0.23
N GLY A 359 -15.99 -40.65 -0.78
CA GLY A 359 -17.05 -39.80 -0.25
C GLY A 359 -17.10 -38.37 -0.80
N LEU A 360 -17.98 -38.17 -1.80
CA LEU A 360 -18.91 -37.03 -1.91
C LEU A 360 -19.81 -37.27 -3.14
N THR A 361 -20.89 -38.02 -2.93
CA THR A 361 -21.99 -38.18 -3.88
C THR A 361 -23.01 -37.08 -3.67
N GLY A 362 -23.42 -36.37 -4.74
CA GLY A 362 -24.58 -35.51 -4.67
C GLY A 362 -24.79 -34.49 -5.79
N LEU A 363 -25.34 -34.97 -6.92
CA LEU A 363 -26.42 -34.32 -7.69
C LEU A 363 -26.26 -32.83 -8.10
N ARG A 364 -25.64 -32.58 -9.26
CA ARG A 364 -26.04 -31.49 -10.17
C ARG A 364 -25.98 -31.96 -11.62
N GLY A 365 -27.06 -32.61 -12.05
CA GLY A 365 -27.23 -33.12 -13.40
C GLY A 365 -28.70 -33.18 -13.79
N SER A 366 -29.41 -32.05 -13.69
CA SER A 366 -30.66 -31.77 -14.43
C SER A 366 -31.17 -30.40 -14.00
N GLY A 367 -31.08 -29.41 -14.87
CA GLY A 367 -31.55 -28.06 -14.61
C GLY A 367 -33.07 -27.96 -14.52
N LYS A 368 -33.64 -28.22 -13.34
CA LYS A 368 -35.00 -27.80 -12.95
C LYS A 368 -35.04 -27.45 -11.45
N MET A 369 -35.60 -26.28 -11.10
CA MET A 369 -35.86 -25.90 -9.70
C MET A 369 -37.24 -26.40 -9.25
N ILE A 370 -37.33 -26.87 -8.00
CA ILE A 370 -38.58 -27.18 -7.29
C ILE A 370 -38.67 -26.20 -6.10
N PRO A 371 -39.81 -25.55 -5.84
CA PRO A 371 -39.98 -24.64 -4.71
C PRO A 371 -40.28 -25.41 -3.41
N ILE A 372 -39.77 -24.92 -2.28
CA ILE A 372 -40.06 -25.40 -0.92
C ILE A 372 -41.06 -24.42 -0.26
N PRO A 373 -42.04 -24.88 0.56
CA PRO A 373 -43.07 -24.03 1.13
C PRO A 373 -42.56 -23.21 2.34
N PRO A 374 -43.25 -22.12 2.73
CA PRO A 374 -42.83 -21.30 3.86
C PRO A 374 -43.30 -21.93 5.19
N GLU A 375 -42.36 -22.16 6.11
CA GLU A 375 -42.67 -22.57 7.48
C GLU A 375 -42.93 -21.38 8.42
N LYS A 376 -43.80 -21.65 9.40
CA LYS A 376 -44.39 -20.71 10.35
C LYS A 376 -43.45 -20.42 11.54
N SER A 377 -43.53 -19.19 12.03
CA SER A 377 -42.77 -18.63 13.15
C SER A 377 -42.96 -19.35 14.50
N THR A 378 -41.86 -19.75 15.14
CA THR A 378 -41.79 -20.18 16.54
C THR A 378 -41.27 -19.05 17.47
N PRO A 379 -41.49 -19.13 18.80
CA PRO A 379 -41.33 -18.01 19.74
C PRO A 379 -39.88 -17.56 20.01
N GLU A 380 -38.87 -18.32 19.58
CA GLU A 380 -37.45 -18.00 19.83
C GLU A 380 -36.94 -16.83 18.97
N ASN A 381 -37.54 -16.58 17.80
CA ASN A 381 -37.20 -15.42 16.97
C ASN A 381 -37.57 -14.08 17.61
N LYS A 382 -38.54 -14.05 18.53
CA LYS A 382 -38.95 -12.81 19.22
C LYS A 382 -37.93 -12.36 20.28
N TYR A 383 -37.20 -13.28 20.90
CA TYR A 383 -36.17 -12.93 21.88
C TYR A 383 -34.91 -12.36 21.19
N PHE A 384 -34.57 -12.90 20.02
CA PHE A 384 -33.47 -12.39 19.19
C PHE A 384 -33.82 -11.03 18.57
N GLU A 385 -35.05 -10.82 18.09
CA GLU A 385 -35.51 -9.49 17.64
C GLU A 385 -35.55 -8.47 18.80
N GLN A 386 -35.94 -8.87 20.01
CA GLN A 386 -35.91 -7.98 21.19
C GLN A 386 -34.49 -7.56 21.59
N LEU A 387 -33.49 -8.44 21.45
CA LEU A 387 -32.08 -8.09 21.69
C LEU A 387 -31.51 -7.20 20.59
N LEU A 388 -31.96 -7.36 19.34
CA LEU A 388 -31.63 -6.48 18.22
C LEU A 388 -32.24 -5.08 18.36
N ASP A 389 -33.50 -4.97 18.77
CA ASP A 389 -34.16 -3.69 19.02
C ASP A 389 -33.60 -2.96 20.26
N ALA A 390 -33.16 -3.70 21.29
CA ALA A 390 -32.44 -3.13 22.44
C ALA A 390 -31.07 -2.54 22.05
N SER A 391 -30.41 -3.13 21.03
CA SER A 391 -29.16 -2.61 20.47
C SER A 391 -29.40 -1.36 19.61
N PHE A 392 -30.50 -1.33 18.84
CA PHE A 392 -30.90 -0.16 18.04
C PHE A 392 -31.34 1.05 18.87
N THR A 393 -31.93 0.84 20.06
CA THR A 393 -32.31 1.93 20.97
C THR A 393 -31.13 2.48 21.79
N THR A 394 -30.07 1.69 22.00
CA THR A 394 -28.87 2.15 22.71
C THR A 394 -27.96 2.99 21.80
N GLY A 395 -27.95 2.73 20.49
CA GLY A 395 -27.14 3.46 19.51
C GLY A 395 -27.61 4.88 19.16
N LEU A 396 -28.84 5.25 19.53
CA LEU A 396 -29.42 6.58 19.29
C LEU A 396 -29.50 7.48 20.53
N ARG A 397 -29.11 6.97 21.70
CA ARG A 397 -29.12 7.73 22.97
C ARG A 397 -27.78 8.41 23.31
N GLY A 398 -26.75 8.20 22.49
CA GLY A 398 -25.39 8.71 22.72
C GLY A 398 -25.00 9.98 21.94
N ILE A 399 -25.90 10.56 21.14
CA ILE A 399 -25.57 11.73 20.28
C ILE A 399 -26.33 13.01 20.68
N VAL A 400 -27.31 12.94 21.58
CA VAL A 400 -27.87 14.14 22.24
C VAL A 400 -28.05 13.81 23.72
N GLY A 401 -27.07 14.19 24.54
CA GLY A 401 -27.10 14.00 25.99
C GLY A 401 -28.11 14.94 26.66
N GLY A 402 -28.69 14.49 27.77
CA GLY A 402 -29.57 15.31 28.59
C GLY A 402 -28.94 16.65 28.99
N ASN A 403 -29.71 17.71 28.73
CA ASN A 403 -29.68 19.04 29.33
C ASN A 403 -28.34 19.79 29.38
N ALA A 404 -28.04 20.51 28.30
CA ALA A 404 -27.67 21.94 28.36
C ALA A 404 -27.76 22.55 26.95
N GLU A 405 -28.39 23.72 26.88
CA GLU A 405 -28.70 24.52 25.70
C GLU A 405 -27.44 24.81 24.86
N HIS A 406 -27.41 24.42 23.57
CA HIS A 406 -26.79 25.11 22.42
C HIS A 406 -26.86 24.19 21.17
N PRO A 407 -27.46 24.60 20.03
CA PRO A 407 -27.49 23.78 18.81
C PRO A 407 -26.10 23.69 18.17
N ALA A 408 -25.73 22.51 17.67
CA ALA A 408 -24.48 22.26 16.96
C ALA A 408 -24.53 22.92 15.58
N VAL A 409 -23.93 24.11 15.48
CA VAL A 409 -23.84 24.91 14.26
C VAL A 409 -22.86 24.25 13.27
N GLY A 410 -23.29 24.01 12.03
CA GLY A 410 -22.41 23.53 10.96
C GLY A 410 -21.34 24.55 10.55
N PRO A 411 -20.32 24.16 9.75
CA PRO A 411 -19.21 25.04 9.35
C PRO A 411 -19.62 26.34 8.64
N ASN A 412 -20.89 26.46 8.22
CA ASN A 412 -21.46 27.60 7.52
C ASN A 412 -22.64 28.27 8.25
N GLY A 413 -22.92 27.95 9.53
CA GLY A 413 -23.96 28.66 10.29
C GLY A 413 -25.39 28.10 10.18
N GLU A 414 -25.60 26.95 9.55
CA GLU A 414 -26.92 26.31 9.40
C GLU A 414 -27.15 25.19 10.44
N ASP A 415 -28.41 25.05 10.90
CA ASP A 415 -28.86 24.01 11.84
C ASP A 415 -28.82 22.63 11.16
N LEU A 416 -27.82 21.82 11.49
CA LEU A 416 -27.72 20.43 11.03
C LEU A 416 -28.33 19.47 12.06
N PRO A 417 -28.90 18.33 11.64
CA PRO A 417 -28.93 17.79 10.27
C PRO A 417 -30.04 18.38 9.40
N LEU A 418 -29.77 18.52 8.09
CA LEU A 418 -30.75 19.00 7.09
C LEU A 418 -31.84 17.94 6.83
N HIS A 419 -33.11 18.27 7.05
CA HIS A 419 -34.24 17.36 6.85
C HIS A 419 -34.78 17.44 5.42
N ILE A 420 -34.71 16.32 4.70
CA ILE A 420 -35.12 16.25 3.29
C ILE A 420 -36.33 15.34 3.14
N TYR A 421 -37.36 15.85 2.45
CA TYR A 421 -38.50 15.06 1.99
C TYR A 421 -38.26 14.55 0.56
N PRO A 422 -38.00 13.24 0.35
CA PRO A 422 -37.75 12.71 -0.98
C PRO A 422 -39.04 12.42 -1.74
N TYR A 423 -39.13 12.88 -2.99
CA TYR A 423 -40.30 12.67 -3.84
C TYR A 423 -39.95 12.10 -5.22
N GLY A 424 -40.40 10.88 -5.49
CA GLY A 424 -40.15 10.20 -6.77
C GLY A 424 -38.70 9.71 -6.96
N ILE A 425 -37.90 9.70 -5.90
CA ILE A 425 -36.56 9.07 -5.83
C ILE A 425 -36.67 7.94 -4.81
N ALA A 426 -36.10 6.76 -5.10
CA ALA A 426 -36.21 5.63 -4.20
C ALA A 426 -35.40 5.86 -2.91
N ARG A 427 -36.04 5.68 -1.75
CA ARG A 427 -35.45 5.97 -0.43
C ARG A 427 -34.12 5.25 -0.20
N HIS A 428 -34.02 3.98 -0.62
CA HIS A 428 -32.78 3.20 -0.49
C HIS A 428 -31.60 3.82 -1.26
N GLN A 429 -31.83 4.45 -2.41
CA GLN A 429 -30.78 5.11 -3.18
C GLN A 429 -30.28 6.37 -2.48
N LEU A 430 -31.19 7.14 -1.89
CA LEU A 430 -30.84 8.31 -1.08
C LEU A 430 -30.07 7.90 0.18
N ASP A 431 -30.55 6.89 0.90
CA ASP A 431 -29.87 6.37 2.10
C ASP A 431 -28.46 5.86 1.76
N GLN A 432 -28.29 5.19 0.61
CA GLN A 432 -26.98 4.74 0.14
C GLN A 432 -26.05 5.92 -0.14
N VAL A 433 -26.50 6.93 -0.89
CA VAL A 433 -25.69 8.12 -1.21
C VAL A 433 -25.30 8.89 0.06
N ILE A 434 -26.25 9.09 0.99
CA ILE A 434 -26.01 9.80 2.25
C ILE A 434 -24.98 9.05 3.11
N ARG A 435 -25.09 7.71 3.20
CA ARG A 435 -24.14 6.88 3.96
C ARG A 435 -22.76 6.84 3.30
N SER A 436 -22.70 6.62 1.98
CA SER A 436 -21.44 6.55 1.24
C SER A 436 -20.66 7.86 1.31
N LEU A 437 -21.34 9.01 1.28
CA LEU A 437 -20.71 10.33 1.33
C LEU A 437 -20.65 10.94 2.73
N ARG A 438 -21.17 10.25 3.76
CA ARG A 438 -21.27 10.71 5.16
C ARG A 438 -21.87 12.12 5.30
N LEU A 439 -22.93 12.41 4.55
CA LEU A 439 -23.58 13.72 4.55
C LEU A 439 -24.45 13.92 5.81
N PRO A 440 -24.47 15.11 6.42
CA PRO A 440 -25.31 15.43 7.59
C PRO A 440 -26.78 15.69 7.20
N VAL A 441 -27.43 14.69 6.60
CA VAL A 441 -28.79 14.76 6.04
C VAL A 441 -29.68 13.71 6.68
N ALA A 442 -30.89 14.11 7.09
CA ALA A 442 -31.93 13.23 7.61
C ALA A 442 -33.12 13.13 6.64
N LEU A 443 -33.58 11.91 6.33
CA LEU A 443 -34.74 11.71 5.45
C LEU A 443 -36.05 11.66 6.27
N THR A 444 -36.92 12.65 6.07
CA THR A 444 -38.25 12.71 6.70
C THR A 444 -39.34 12.10 5.82
N LYS A 445 -40.39 11.56 6.46
CA LYS A 445 -41.61 11.06 5.80
C LYS A 445 -42.72 12.10 5.73
N ASP A 446 -42.56 13.20 6.46
CA ASP A 446 -43.54 14.27 6.54
C ASP A 446 -42.95 15.55 5.93
N ILE A 447 -43.73 16.23 5.10
CA ILE A 447 -43.32 17.49 4.47
C ILE A 447 -43.40 18.66 5.46
N ASP A 448 -44.14 18.50 6.57
CA ASP A 448 -44.22 19.51 7.64
C ASP A 448 -42.92 19.62 8.46
N SER A 449 -42.12 18.55 8.51
CA SER A 449 -40.83 18.52 9.22
C SER A 449 -39.62 18.54 8.27
N ALA A 450 -39.83 18.99 7.02
CA ALA A 450 -38.80 19.03 6.00
C ALA A 450 -38.29 20.45 5.76
N ASP A 451 -36.97 20.61 5.77
CA ASP A 451 -36.30 21.86 5.39
C ASP A 451 -36.30 22.04 3.86
N VAL A 452 -36.31 20.94 3.10
CA VAL A 452 -36.36 20.95 1.63
C VAL A 452 -37.02 19.71 1.04
N VAL A 453 -37.72 19.88 -0.08
CA VAL A 453 -38.24 18.77 -0.90
C VAL A 453 -37.27 18.46 -2.02
N LEU A 454 -36.77 17.22 -2.11
CA LEU A 454 -35.90 16.76 -3.19
C LEU A 454 -36.67 15.81 -4.12
N ALA A 455 -36.82 16.17 -5.40
CA ALA A 455 -37.65 15.37 -6.30
C ALA A 455 -37.13 15.26 -7.74
N LEU A 456 -37.58 14.23 -8.47
CA LEU A 456 -37.29 14.12 -9.90
C LEU A 456 -38.08 15.14 -10.72
N ARG A 457 -37.39 15.76 -11.68
CA ARG A 457 -37.96 16.76 -12.60
C ARG A 457 -39.12 16.19 -13.44
N SER A 458 -39.08 14.90 -13.78
CA SER A 458 -40.16 14.19 -14.48
C SER A 458 -41.45 14.14 -13.67
N HIS A 459 -41.37 13.95 -12.35
CA HIS A 459 -42.52 13.77 -11.47
C HIS A 459 -43.12 15.10 -10.98
N ILE A 460 -42.35 16.18 -10.94
CA ILE A 460 -42.86 17.51 -10.54
C ILE A 460 -43.77 18.13 -11.60
N ARG A 461 -43.47 17.93 -12.89
CA ARG A 461 -44.20 18.59 -13.99
C ARG A 461 -45.71 18.31 -13.97
N ASN A 462 -46.12 17.13 -13.50
CA ASN A 462 -47.50 16.68 -13.57
C ASN A 462 -48.26 16.74 -12.23
N GLN A 463 -47.66 17.26 -11.15
CA GLN A 463 -48.21 17.13 -9.81
C GLN A 463 -48.44 18.48 -9.11
N SER A 464 -49.62 19.06 -9.36
CA SER A 464 -50.05 20.36 -8.81
C SER A 464 -50.21 20.37 -7.28
N LYS A 465 -50.61 19.24 -6.68
CA LYS A 465 -50.82 19.11 -5.22
C LYS A 465 -49.53 19.30 -4.41
N LEU A 466 -48.43 18.66 -4.82
CA LEU A 466 -47.14 18.78 -4.12
C LEU A 466 -46.61 20.22 -4.19
N ARG A 467 -46.73 20.87 -5.36
CA ARG A 467 -46.36 22.28 -5.55
C ARG A 467 -47.19 23.21 -4.68
N HIS A 468 -48.50 22.94 -4.55
CA HIS A 468 -49.37 23.72 -3.70
C HIS A 468 -49.02 23.53 -2.22
N MET A 469 -48.82 22.29 -1.76
CA MET A 469 -48.43 21.98 -0.37
C MET A 469 -47.09 22.62 0.01
N ALA A 470 -46.07 22.49 -0.83
CA ALA A 470 -44.77 23.12 -0.60
C ALA A 470 -44.86 24.65 -0.59
N LYS A 471 -45.67 25.25 -1.47
CA LYS A 471 -45.89 26.70 -1.53
C LYS A 471 -46.65 27.23 -0.31
N THR A 472 -47.67 26.53 0.15
CA THR A 472 -48.45 26.88 1.34
C THR A 472 -47.61 26.80 2.61
N ARG A 473 -46.66 25.86 2.66
CA ARG A 473 -45.79 25.60 3.82
C ARG A 473 -44.40 26.25 3.71
N GLN A 474 -44.16 27.03 2.66
CA GLN A 474 -42.90 27.72 2.38
C GLN A 474 -41.65 26.82 2.30
N VAL A 475 -41.82 25.53 1.98
CA VAL A 475 -40.69 24.59 1.83
C VAL A 475 -40.16 24.66 0.39
N PRO A 476 -38.84 24.92 0.17
CA PRO A 476 -38.26 24.96 -1.16
C PRO A 476 -38.28 23.58 -1.84
N ILE A 477 -38.50 23.56 -3.16
CA ILE A 477 -38.44 22.33 -3.98
C ILE A 477 -37.18 22.35 -4.83
N HIS A 478 -36.30 21.37 -4.62
CA HIS A 478 -35.12 21.12 -5.43
C HIS A 478 -35.35 19.96 -6.39
N THR A 479 -35.00 20.14 -7.67
CA THR A 479 -35.30 19.15 -8.72
C THR A 479 -34.05 18.50 -9.28
N VAL A 480 -34.04 17.17 -9.40
CA VAL A 480 -32.96 16.39 -10.01
C VAL A 480 -33.38 15.88 -11.40
N LYS A 481 -32.46 15.82 -12.36
CA LYS A 481 -32.76 15.41 -13.75
C LYS A 481 -33.04 13.91 -13.86
N SER A 482 -32.30 13.08 -13.13
CA SER A 482 -32.49 11.63 -13.03
C SER A 482 -32.26 11.15 -11.59
N GLY A 483 -32.70 9.92 -11.30
CA GLY A 483 -32.52 9.27 -9.98
C GLY A 483 -31.18 8.57 -9.81
N SER A 484 -30.20 8.80 -10.68
CA SER A 484 -28.88 8.16 -10.56
C SER A 484 -28.11 8.69 -9.34
N ALA A 485 -27.37 7.81 -8.65
CA ALA A 485 -26.60 8.15 -7.45
C ALA A 485 -25.69 9.40 -7.61
N PRO A 486 -24.96 9.61 -8.72
CA PRO A 486 -24.15 10.83 -8.91
C PRO A 486 -24.96 12.12 -8.97
N GLN A 487 -26.14 12.09 -9.59
CA GLN A 487 -27.00 13.29 -9.68
C GLN A 487 -27.69 13.60 -8.34
N VAL A 488 -28.06 12.55 -7.60
CA VAL A 488 -28.59 12.70 -6.24
C VAL A 488 -27.51 13.26 -5.31
N ALA A 489 -26.28 12.73 -5.38
CA ALA A 489 -25.13 13.22 -4.62
C ALA A 489 -24.85 14.71 -4.86
N ARG A 490 -24.82 15.12 -6.14
CA ARG A 490 -24.64 16.53 -6.52
C ARG A 490 -25.75 17.43 -5.98
N ALA A 491 -27.00 16.98 -6.07
CA ALA A 491 -28.14 17.74 -5.55
C ALA A 491 -28.03 17.92 -4.02
N LEU A 492 -27.61 16.89 -3.29
CA LEU A 492 -27.42 16.94 -1.84
C LEU A 492 -26.25 17.85 -1.44
N ARG A 493 -25.11 17.79 -2.13
CA ARG A 493 -23.94 18.68 -1.87
C ARG A 493 -24.26 20.14 -2.10
N ARG A 494 -25.00 20.43 -3.17
CA ARG A 494 -25.48 21.78 -3.48
C ARG A 494 -26.44 22.30 -2.41
N LEU A 495 -27.28 21.44 -1.85
CA LEU A 495 -28.19 21.82 -0.77
C LEU A 495 -27.47 22.10 0.55
N LEU A 496 -26.31 21.49 0.78
CA LEU A 496 -25.48 21.71 1.97
C LEU A 496 -24.45 22.85 1.79
N ASN A 497 -24.52 23.61 0.69
CA ASN A 497 -23.56 24.67 0.35
C ASN A 497 -22.09 24.20 0.38
N MET A 498 -21.83 22.93 0.03
CA MET A 498 -20.49 22.31 0.09
C MET A 498 -19.69 22.40 -1.23
N GLU A 499 -20.14 23.18 -2.22
CA GLU A 499 -19.47 23.29 -3.52
C GLU A 499 -19.02 24.74 -3.81
N ASP A 500 -17.73 24.88 -4.16
CA ASP A 500 -17.16 26.03 -4.86
C ASP A 500 -17.53 25.90 -6.35
N PRO A 501 -18.26 26.87 -6.96
CA PRO A 501 -18.76 26.76 -8.34
C PRO A 501 -17.67 26.63 -9.42
N ASN A 502 -16.38 26.80 -9.08
CA ASN A 502 -15.25 26.74 -10.01
C ASN A 502 -14.34 25.50 -9.87
N ALA A 503 -14.64 24.53 -9.00
CA ALA A 503 -13.82 23.31 -8.88
C ALA A 503 -14.14 22.28 -9.99
N PRO A 504 -13.14 21.64 -10.62
CA PRO A 504 -13.37 20.59 -11.62
C PRO A 504 -14.10 19.37 -11.00
N GLU A 505 -15.17 18.92 -11.67
CA GLU A 505 -16.05 17.83 -11.22
C GLU A 505 -15.30 16.49 -11.18
N VAL A 506 -14.84 16.06 -10.00
CA VAL A 506 -14.33 14.69 -9.78
C VAL A 506 -15.54 13.80 -9.42
N PRO A 507 -15.87 12.77 -10.23
CA PRO A 507 -16.94 11.84 -9.86
C PRO A 507 -16.50 11.03 -8.64
N ASP A 508 -17.31 10.98 -7.58
CA ASP A 508 -17.02 10.13 -6.43
C ASP A 508 -17.09 8.66 -6.80
N LEU A 509 -15.93 8.01 -6.90
CA LEU A 509 -15.81 6.58 -7.16
C LEU A 509 -16.59 5.73 -6.14
N ALA A 510 -16.73 6.24 -4.91
CA ALA A 510 -17.50 5.61 -3.83
C ALA A 510 -19.00 5.44 -4.14
N LEU A 511 -19.53 6.15 -5.14
CA LEU A 511 -20.91 6.00 -5.60
C LEU A 511 -21.09 4.86 -6.62
N PHE A 512 -19.99 4.39 -7.22
CA PHE A 512 -19.99 3.32 -8.22
C PHE A 512 -19.60 1.95 -7.61
N ALA A 513 -18.81 1.95 -6.53
CA ALA A 513 -18.48 0.73 -5.79
C ALA A 513 -19.70 0.19 -5.01
N ARG A 514 -20.06 -1.08 -5.22
CA ARG A 514 -21.25 -1.70 -4.58
C ARG A 514 -20.91 -2.43 -3.28
N SER A 515 -19.67 -2.90 -3.13
CA SER A 515 -19.20 -3.60 -1.92
C SER A 515 -17.97 -2.97 -1.29
N GLY A 516 -17.34 -1.98 -1.93
CA GLY A 516 -16.14 -1.33 -1.39
C GLY A 516 -14.94 -2.28 -1.32
N SER A 517 -14.94 -3.36 -2.11
CA SER A 517 -13.75 -4.18 -2.26
C SER A 517 -12.65 -3.39 -2.97
N GLU A 518 -11.41 -3.59 -2.55
CA GLU A 518 -10.26 -2.87 -3.08
C GLU A 518 -10.12 -3.03 -4.61
N ASP A 519 -10.44 -4.22 -5.14
CA ASP A 519 -10.45 -4.50 -6.59
C ASP A 519 -11.49 -3.68 -7.37
N GLU A 520 -12.67 -3.39 -6.78
CA GLU A 520 -13.69 -2.56 -7.41
C GLU A 520 -13.24 -1.10 -7.51
N ILE A 521 -12.61 -0.59 -6.45
CA ILE A 521 -12.13 0.80 -6.35
C ILE A 521 -10.94 1.01 -7.29
N GLU A 522 -9.97 0.09 -7.27
CA GLU A 522 -8.79 0.13 -8.13
C GLU A 522 -9.20 0.13 -9.61
N ALA A 523 -10.12 -0.74 -10.00
CA ALA A 523 -10.58 -0.82 -11.39
C ALA A 523 -11.39 0.40 -11.84
N LEU A 524 -12.12 1.06 -10.94
CA LEU A 524 -12.82 2.31 -11.24
C LEU A 524 -11.85 3.49 -11.35
N GLU A 525 -10.80 3.51 -10.52
CA GLU A 525 -9.74 4.52 -10.59
C GLU A 525 -8.91 4.39 -11.87
N GLU A 526 -8.60 3.16 -12.27
CA GLU A 526 -7.98 2.86 -13.57
C GLU A 526 -8.81 3.44 -14.73
N ALA A 527 -10.12 3.18 -14.74
CA ALA A 527 -11.02 3.70 -15.77
C ALA A 527 -11.12 5.23 -15.76
N ARG A 528 -11.12 5.86 -14.57
CA ARG A 528 -11.14 7.31 -14.41
C ARG A 528 -9.88 7.95 -14.99
N LEU A 529 -8.71 7.46 -14.59
CA LEU A 529 -7.41 7.97 -15.05
C LEU A 529 -7.26 7.80 -16.58
N ALA A 530 -7.69 6.66 -17.12
CA ALA A 530 -7.71 6.44 -18.55
C ALA A 530 -8.55 7.50 -19.29
N VAL A 531 -9.74 7.83 -18.77
CA VAL A 531 -10.61 8.84 -19.36
C VAL A 531 -9.99 10.25 -19.24
N GLU A 532 -9.60 10.65 -18.04
CA GLU A 532 -9.17 12.01 -17.73
C GLU A 532 -7.79 12.37 -18.30
N GLN A 533 -6.86 11.41 -18.39
CA GLN A 533 -5.48 11.68 -18.80
C GLN A 533 -5.18 11.32 -20.26
N ILE A 534 -5.96 10.39 -20.84
CA ILE A 534 -5.66 9.85 -22.17
C ILE A 534 -6.82 10.10 -23.13
N VAL A 535 -8.02 9.57 -22.83
CA VAL A 535 -9.12 9.58 -23.82
C VAL A 535 -9.60 11.00 -24.12
N ILE A 536 -9.83 11.83 -23.09
CA ILE A 536 -10.28 13.22 -23.28
C ILE A 536 -9.14 14.13 -23.78
N PRO A 537 -7.95 14.18 -23.15
CA PRO A 537 -6.92 15.15 -23.55
C PRO A 537 -6.19 14.78 -24.84
N LYS A 538 -5.95 13.48 -25.08
CA LYS A 538 -5.15 13.00 -26.22
C LYS A 538 -6.02 12.48 -27.38
N GLY A 539 -7.32 12.29 -27.17
CA GLY A 539 -8.25 11.78 -28.20
C GLY A 539 -7.94 10.36 -28.67
N GLN A 540 -7.31 9.54 -27.81
CA GLN A 540 -6.87 8.19 -28.17
C GLN A 540 -7.72 7.12 -27.46
N PRO A 541 -8.06 6.00 -28.14
CA PRO A 541 -8.72 4.88 -27.47
C PRO A 541 -7.76 4.17 -26.52
N VAL A 542 -8.29 3.69 -25.39
CA VAL A 542 -7.51 3.04 -24.33
C VAL A 542 -8.11 1.69 -23.99
N GLU A 543 -7.27 0.68 -23.80
CA GLU A 543 -7.67 -0.61 -23.22
C GLU A 543 -7.29 -0.65 -21.74
N LEU A 544 -8.25 -1.02 -20.90
CA LEU A 544 -8.04 -1.28 -19.48
C LEU A 544 -7.54 -2.72 -19.26
N LEU A 545 -7.13 -3.04 -18.04
CA LEU A 545 -6.75 -4.38 -17.62
C LEU A 545 -7.95 -5.36 -17.68
N PRO A 546 -7.68 -6.67 -17.88
CA PRO A 546 -8.71 -7.69 -17.76
C PRO A 546 -9.32 -7.72 -16.36
N ARG A 547 -10.66 -7.66 -16.29
CA ARG A 547 -11.42 -7.66 -15.04
C ARG A 547 -12.67 -8.54 -15.15
N SER A 548 -13.21 -8.91 -14.00
CA SER A 548 -14.44 -9.70 -13.90
C SER A 548 -15.62 -9.01 -14.62
N PRO A 549 -16.66 -9.76 -15.06
CA PRO A 549 -17.83 -9.17 -15.71
C PRO A 549 -18.54 -8.10 -14.87
N GLN A 550 -18.52 -8.25 -13.53
CA GLN A 550 -19.14 -7.29 -12.60
C GLN A 550 -18.37 -5.96 -12.59
N VAL A 551 -17.04 -6.03 -12.50
CA VAL A 551 -16.17 -4.84 -12.51
C VAL A 551 -16.23 -4.10 -13.85
N ARG A 552 -16.18 -4.85 -14.96
CA ARG A 552 -16.30 -4.25 -16.31
C ARG A 552 -17.63 -3.52 -16.52
N LYS A 553 -18.72 -3.98 -15.90
CA LYS A 553 -20.00 -3.29 -15.94
C LYS A 553 -19.93 -1.93 -15.23
N MET A 554 -19.28 -1.86 -14.07
CA MET A 554 -19.12 -0.59 -13.34
C MET A 554 -18.20 0.38 -14.08
N GLN A 555 -17.12 -0.12 -14.67
CA GLN A 555 -16.25 0.69 -15.53
C GLN A 555 -17.03 1.25 -16.74
N HIS A 556 -17.93 0.45 -17.34
CA HIS A 556 -18.81 0.93 -18.41
C HIS A 556 -19.74 2.05 -17.92
N GLU A 557 -20.38 1.88 -16.76
CA GLU A 557 -21.26 2.88 -16.13
C GLU A 557 -20.50 4.20 -15.84
N LEU A 558 -19.23 4.13 -15.41
CA LEU A 558 -18.38 5.31 -15.21
C LEU A 558 -18.03 6.00 -16.54
N VAL A 559 -17.68 5.24 -17.58
CA VAL A 559 -17.34 5.79 -18.90
C VAL A 559 -18.54 6.46 -19.57
N GLU A 560 -19.74 5.89 -19.41
CA GLU A 560 -20.98 6.52 -19.85
C GLU A 560 -21.24 7.87 -19.14
N HIS A 561 -20.82 8.01 -17.87
CA HIS A 561 -20.92 9.28 -17.14
C HIS A 561 -20.14 10.40 -17.83
N TYR A 562 -18.96 10.07 -18.36
CA TYR A 562 -18.13 10.96 -19.18
C TYR A 562 -18.65 11.15 -20.62
N ARG A 563 -19.78 10.52 -20.97
CA ARG A 563 -20.39 10.52 -22.32
C ARG A 563 -19.50 9.92 -23.41
N LEU A 564 -18.63 8.99 -23.02
CA LEU A 564 -17.74 8.27 -23.93
C LEU A 564 -18.31 6.89 -24.27
N LYS A 565 -17.88 6.32 -25.40
CA LYS A 565 -18.26 4.96 -25.80
C LYS A 565 -17.24 3.96 -25.27
N SER A 566 -17.68 2.78 -24.83
CA SER A 566 -16.77 1.68 -24.51
C SER A 566 -17.31 0.32 -24.95
N ASN A 567 -16.41 -0.61 -25.29
CA ASN A 567 -16.73 -1.97 -25.69
C ASN A 567 -15.86 -2.97 -24.91
N SER A 568 -16.42 -4.14 -24.56
CA SER A 568 -15.63 -5.23 -23.98
C SER A 568 -14.95 -6.06 -25.07
N PHE A 569 -13.63 -6.25 -24.99
CA PHE A 569 -12.81 -6.99 -25.96
C PHE A 569 -12.10 -8.19 -25.31
N GLY A 570 -11.89 -9.27 -26.07
CA GLY A 570 -11.22 -10.51 -25.62
C GLY A 570 -12.17 -11.62 -25.11
N GLU A 571 -11.58 -12.75 -24.74
CA GLU A 571 -12.24 -13.94 -24.15
C GLU A 571 -11.94 -14.07 -22.66
N GLU A 572 -12.84 -14.70 -21.89
CA GLU A 572 -12.61 -14.94 -20.46
C GLU A 572 -11.47 -15.96 -20.25
N PRO A 573 -10.58 -15.76 -19.27
CA PRO A 573 -10.60 -14.75 -18.20
C PRO A 573 -9.98 -13.39 -18.57
N ASN A 574 -9.36 -13.26 -19.74
CA ASN A 574 -8.58 -12.07 -20.16
C ASN A 574 -9.42 -10.98 -20.83
N ARG A 575 -10.72 -10.95 -20.56
CA ARG A 575 -11.66 -10.00 -21.18
C ARG A 575 -11.57 -8.64 -20.49
N ARG A 576 -11.46 -7.57 -21.27
CA ARG A 576 -11.17 -6.21 -20.80
C ARG A 576 -12.03 -5.14 -21.48
N LEU A 577 -12.07 -3.92 -20.93
CA LEU A 577 -12.84 -2.82 -21.49
C LEU A 577 -11.94 -1.91 -22.36
N ARG A 578 -12.39 -1.56 -23.56
CA ARG A 578 -11.77 -0.56 -24.43
C ARG A 578 -12.66 0.68 -24.48
N ILE A 579 -12.11 1.84 -24.17
CA ILE A 579 -12.78 3.14 -24.17
C ILE A 579 -12.38 3.91 -25.43
N TYR A 580 -13.33 4.59 -26.05
CA TYR A 580 -13.14 5.37 -27.26
C TYR A 580 -13.37 6.87 -27.00
N PRO A 581 -12.63 7.75 -27.69
CA PRO A 581 -12.90 9.19 -27.68
C PRO A 581 -14.29 9.50 -28.26
N ALA A 582 -14.85 10.65 -27.86
CA ALA A 582 -16.20 11.10 -28.21
C ALA A 582 -16.41 11.35 -29.71
#